data_AF-A0A529ZK17-F1
#
_entry.id   AF-A0A529ZK17-F1
#
_cell.length_a   1.000
_cell.length_b   1.000
_cell.length_c   1.000
_cell.angle_alpha   90.00
_cell.angle_beta   90.00
_cell.angle_gamma   90.00
#
_symmetry.space_group_name_H-M   'P 1'
#
loop_
_entity.id
_entity.type
_entity.pdbx_description
1 polymer ?
#
loop_
_entity_poly.entity_id
_entity_poly.type
_entity_poly.pdbx_seq_one_letter_code
_entity_poly.pdbx_strand_id
1 'polypeptide(L)'
;IEVLGAPPAQGQPPEPAIVSNERGALVSEKAEINAVVASAQNLSVRVNGLVDKISVMRSELFRSVITKHYDLNDALSPQAFSDAHDQITGLYKAVSSWLSFALKFKFQAILAATLMALALAAVLLIGGRRLFGRIFEADPTVEEPSYLSRLSVAFWSTLLPTLALGVFFASAVFFFNYYNVLRGDIGTFLNA
;
A
#
# COMPACT_ATOMS: atom_id res chain seq x y z
N ILE A 1 25.40 -61.71 20.95
CA ILE A 1 26.07 -62.91 20.37
C ILE A 1 27.55 -62.93 20.75
N GLU A 2 28.28 -61.81 20.67
CA GLU A 2 29.69 -61.73 21.11
C GLU A 2 29.90 -62.07 22.60
N VAL A 3 28.91 -61.82 23.47
CA VAL A 3 28.99 -62.10 24.92
C VAL A 3 28.82 -63.59 25.27
N LEU A 4 28.14 -64.39 24.42
CA LEU A 4 27.89 -65.82 24.65
C LEU A 4 28.84 -66.76 23.86
N GLY A 5 29.80 -66.21 23.12
CA GLY A 5 30.72 -66.98 22.28
C GLY A 5 30.05 -67.64 21.05
N ALA A 6 30.86 -68.26 20.19
CA ALA A 6 30.38 -69.01 19.02
C ALA A 6 29.66 -70.30 19.45
N PRO A 7 28.64 -70.77 18.71
CA PRO A 7 27.99 -72.05 19.01
C PRO A 7 29.01 -73.22 18.94
N PRO A 8 28.80 -74.32 19.71
CA PRO A 8 29.72 -75.45 19.69
C PRO A 8 29.86 -76.03 18.28
N ALA A 9 31.09 -76.35 17.87
CA ALA A 9 31.35 -77.00 16.58
C ALA A 9 30.77 -78.42 16.55
N GLN A 10 30.43 -78.92 15.36
CA GLN A 10 29.85 -80.27 15.17
C GLN A 10 30.72 -81.34 15.87
N GLY A 11 30.16 -82.00 16.88
CA GLY A 11 30.80 -83.07 17.65
C GLY A 11 31.15 -82.76 19.11
N GLN A 12 30.94 -81.53 19.60
CA GLN A 12 31.10 -81.18 21.03
C GLN A 12 29.82 -81.43 21.85
N PRO A 13 29.91 -81.63 23.18
CA PRO A 13 28.74 -81.85 24.03
C PRO A 13 27.70 -80.71 23.87
N PRO A 14 26.40 -81.05 23.85
CA PRO A 14 25.34 -80.09 23.56
C PRO A 14 25.36 -78.90 24.52
N GLU A 15 25.15 -77.71 23.97
CA GLU A 15 25.15 -76.46 24.72
C GLU A 15 24.13 -76.53 25.88
N PRO A 16 24.46 -76.04 27.09
CA PRO A 16 23.51 -76.04 28.20
C PRO A 16 22.21 -75.34 27.81
N ALA A 17 21.07 -75.94 28.16
CA ALA A 17 19.74 -75.48 27.73
C ALA A 17 19.49 -73.98 28.03
N ILE A 18 20.04 -73.46 29.14
CA ILE A 18 19.94 -72.04 29.53
C ILE A 18 20.63 -71.13 28.50
N VAL A 19 21.84 -71.47 28.05
CA VAL A 19 22.62 -70.67 27.10
C VAL A 19 22.01 -70.74 25.70
N SER A 20 21.47 -71.89 25.31
CA SER A 20 20.74 -72.05 24.05
C SER A 20 19.46 -71.20 24.00
N ASN A 21 18.71 -71.16 25.11
CA ASN A 21 17.51 -70.32 25.23
C ASN A 21 17.85 -68.82 25.19
N GLU A 22 18.91 -68.40 25.88
CA GLU A 22 19.36 -67.01 25.89
C GLU A 22 19.91 -66.57 24.52
N ARG A 23 20.61 -67.45 23.82
CA ARG A 23 21.04 -67.23 22.42
C ARG A 23 19.84 -67.06 21.49
N GLY A 24 18.78 -67.86 21.65
CA GLY A 24 17.53 -67.72 20.91
C GLY A 24 16.84 -66.38 21.17
N ALA A 25 16.75 -65.97 22.44
CA ALA A 25 16.18 -64.68 22.83
C ALA A 25 16.94 -63.49 22.23
N LEU A 26 18.28 -63.49 22.32
CA LEU A 26 19.12 -62.43 21.76
C LEU A 26 19.10 -62.38 20.22
N VAL A 27 18.92 -63.53 19.54
CA VAL A 27 18.74 -63.56 18.08
C VAL A 27 17.40 -62.96 17.70
N SER A 28 16.33 -63.25 18.46
CA SER A 28 15.01 -62.63 18.28
C SER A 28 15.07 -61.12 18.48
N GLU A 29 15.67 -60.66 19.58
CA GLU A 29 15.83 -59.23 19.88
C GLU A 29 16.66 -58.51 18.80
N LYS A 30 17.75 -59.13 18.32
CA LYS A 30 18.54 -58.58 17.21
C LYS A 30 17.74 -58.50 15.91
N ALA A 31 16.88 -59.48 15.64
CA ALA A 31 16.00 -59.46 14.46
C ALA A 31 14.98 -58.32 14.56
N GLU A 32 14.39 -58.09 15.73
CA GLU A 32 13.49 -56.97 15.99
C GLU A 32 14.18 -55.60 15.84
N ILE A 33 15.38 -55.44 16.41
CA ILE A 33 16.18 -54.21 16.27
C ILE A 33 16.49 -53.96 14.79
N ASN A 34 16.90 -54.98 14.04
CA ASN A 34 17.18 -54.83 12.62
C ASN A 34 15.93 -54.45 11.81
N ALA A 35 14.76 -54.96 12.18
CA ALA A 35 13.49 -54.58 11.54
C ALA A 35 13.14 -53.10 11.82
N VAL A 36 13.38 -52.61 13.03
CA VAL A 36 13.19 -51.19 13.39
C VAL A 36 14.20 -50.30 12.66
N VAL A 37 15.47 -50.70 12.57
CA VAL A 37 16.50 -49.97 11.82
C VAL A 37 16.15 -49.88 10.33
N ALA A 38 15.71 -50.98 9.72
CA ALA A 38 15.26 -50.98 8.33
C ALA A 38 14.05 -50.05 8.12
N SER A 39 13.13 -50.01 9.08
CA SER A 39 11.98 -49.10 9.07
C SER A 39 12.41 -47.63 9.19
N ALA A 40 13.37 -47.33 10.06
CA ALA A 40 13.93 -45.98 10.23
C ALA A 40 14.68 -45.50 8.98
N GLN A 41 15.43 -46.39 8.31
CA GLN A 41 16.10 -46.09 7.04
C GLN A 41 15.08 -45.77 5.94
N ASN A 42 14.03 -46.58 5.80
CA ASN A 42 12.94 -46.30 4.86
C ASN A 42 12.24 -44.97 5.15
N LEU A 43 12.03 -44.65 6.44
CA LEU A 43 11.46 -43.38 6.86
C LEU A 43 12.38 -42.20 6.48
N SER A 44 13.69 -42.33 6.70
CA SER A 44 14.67 -41.29 6.33
C SER A 44 14.67 -41.01 4.83
N VAL A 45 14.61 -42.04 3.99
CA VAL A 45 14.51 -41.88 2.53
C VAL A 45 13.23 -41.13 2.16
N ARG A 46 12.10 -41.46 2.80
CA ARG A 46 10.82 -40.79 2.56
C ARG A 46 10.84 -39.32 2.99
N VAL A 47 11.48 -39.01 4.11
CA VAL A 47 11.66 -37.63 4.60
C VAL A 47 12.49 -36.82 3.62
N ASN A 48 13.61 -37.36 3.12
CA ASN A 48 14.42 -36.66 2.11
C ASN A 48 13.61 -36.39 0.84
N GLY A 49 12.82 -37.35 0.36
CA GLY A 49 11.93 -37.13 -0.79
C GLY A 49 10.84 -36.07 -0.55
N LEU A 50 10.37 -35.91 0.69
CA LEU A 50 9.44 -34.83 1.06
C LEU A 50 10.13 -33.47 1.09
N VAL A 51 11.36 -33.41 1.62
CA VAL A 51 12.17 -32.18 1.63
C VAL A 51 12.42 -31.69 0.20
N ASP A 52 12.76 -32.60 -0.72
CA ASP A 52 12.95 -32.25 -2.13
C ASP A 52 11.67 -31.71 -2.77
N LYS A 53 10.51 -32.34 -2.52
CA LYS A 53 9.20 -31.84 -2.99
C LYS A 53 8.87 -30.46 -2.45
N ILE A 54 9.13 -30.20 -1.17
CA ILE A 54 8.92 -28.89 -0.56
C ILE A 54 9.84 -27.84 -1.21
N SER A 55 11.09 -28.18 -1.46
CA SER A 55 12.04 -27.29 -2.14
C SER A 55 11.57 -26.91 -3.55
N VAL A 56 11.13 -27.91 -4.34
CA VAL A 56 10.54 -27.69 -5.67
C VAL A 56 9.29 -26.81 -5.58
N MET A 57 8.36 -27.12 -4.67
CA MET A 57 7.12 -26.34 -4.50
C MET A 57 7.40 -24.91 -4.07
N ARG A 58 8.36 -24.67 -3.18
CA ARG A 58 8.77 -23.32 -2.78
C ARG A 58 9.38 -22.56 -3.96
N SER A 59 10.22 -23.21 -4.78
CA SER A 59 10.77 -22.61 -5.98
C SER A 59 9.68 -22.30 -7.01
N GLU A 60 8.73 -23.19 -7.22
CA GLU A 60 7.58 -23.01 -8.11
C GLU A 60 6.71 -21.84 -7.65
N LEU A 61 6.36 -21.78 -6.37
CA LEU A 61 5.60 -20.69 -5.78
C LEU A 61 6.37 -19.36 -5.85
N PHE A 62 7.67 -19.36 -5.58
CA PHE A 62 8.49 -18.16 -5.69
C PHE A 62 8.55 -17.65 -7.14
N ARG A 63 8.75 -18.54 -8.10
CA ARG A 63 8.68 -18.21 -9.53
C ARG A 63 7.30 -17.71 -9.88
N SER A 64 6.23 -18.36 -9.44
CA SER A 64 4.85 -17.93 -9.65
C SER A 64 4.59 -16.55 -9.06
N VAL A 65 5.10 -16.22 -7.88
CA VAL A 65 4.93 -14.90 -7.25
C VAL A 65 5.74 -13.82 -7.98
N ILE A 66 6.96 -14.12 -8.45
CA ILE A 66 7.75 -13.16 -9.24
C ILE A 66 7.22 -13.01 -10.68
N THR A 67 6.68 -14.08 -11.27
CA THR A 67 6.12 -14.10 -12.63
C THR A 67 4.62 -13.84 -12.68
N LYS A 68 3.96 -13.64 -11.52
CA LYS A 68 2.67 -12.97 -11.39
C LYS A 68 2.89 -11.54 -11.87
N HIS A 69 2.99 -11.41 -13.20
CA HIS A 69 2.84 -10.17 -13.93
C HIS A 69 1.62 -9.53 -13.30
N TYR A 70 1.88 -8.44 -12.58
CA TYR A 70 0.88 -7.54 -12.08
C TYR A 70 -0.22 -7.37 -13.13
N ASP A 71 -1.45 -7.16 -12.69
CA ASP A 71 -2.60 -6.72 -13.50
C ASP A 71 -2.35 -5.38 -14.25
N LEU A 72 -1.10 -4.98 -14.43
CA LEU A 72 -0.65 -3.97 -15.39
C LEU A 72 -1.12 -4.29 -16.81
N ASN A 73 -1.28 -5.56 -17.20
CA ASN A 73 -1.87 -5.89 -18.51
C ASN A 73 -3.38 -5.58 -18.56
N ASP A 74 -4.08 -5.63 -17.41
CA ASP A 74 -5.49 -5.25 -17.30
C ASP A 74 -5.65 -3.73 -17.20
N ALA A 75 -4.75 -3.07 -16.45
CA ALA A 75 -4.67 -1.61 -16.36
C ALA A 75 -4.14 -0.91 -17.64
N LEU A 76 -3.34 -1.61 -18.44
CA LEU A 76 -2.89 -1.19 -19.78
C LEU A 76 -3.64 -1.94 -20.89
N SER A 77 -4.78 -2.57 -20.56
CA SER A 77 -5.60 -3.24 -21.55
C SER A 77 -6.21 -2.23 -22.52
N PRO A 78 -6.51 -2.63 -23.77
CA PRO A 78 -7.30 -1.80 -24.68
C PRO A 78 -8.64 -1.35 -24.09
N GLN A 79 -9.22 -2.13 -23.16
CA GLN A 79 -10.45 -1.77 -22.44
C GLN A 79 -10.20 -0.66 -21.43
N ALA A 80 -9.15 -0.74 -20.60
CA ALA A 80 -8.79 0.34 -19.68
C ALA A 80 -8.49 1.65 -20.44
N PHE A 81 -7.86 1.58 -21.62
CA PHE A 81 -7.66 2.75 -22.48
C PHE A 81 -8.99 3.29 -23.06
N SER A 82 -9.90 2.41 -23.48
CA SER A 82 -11.23 2.81 -23.95
C SER A 82 -12.04 3.46 -22.83
N ASP A 83 -12.06 2.86 -21.65
CA ASP A 83 -12.78 3.37 -20.48
C ASP A 83 -12.20 4.71 -20.02
N ALA A 84 -10.86 4.85 -20.03
CA ALA A 84 -10.21 6.12 -19.75
C ALA A 84 -10.59 7.18 -20.80
N HIS A 85 -10.64 6.83 -22.08
CA HIS A 85 -11.09 7.73 -23.13
C HIS A 85 -12.57 8.13 -22.96
N ASP A 86 -13.44 7.19 -22.65
CA ASP A 86 -14.87 7.43 -22.42
C ASP A 86 -15.10 8.30 -21.19
N GLN A 87 -14.34 8.10 -20.12
CA GLN A 87 -14.37 8.96 -18.94
C GLN A 87 -13.86 10.37 -19.25
N ILE A 88 -12.75 10.51 -19.99
CA ILE A 88 -12.20 11.82 -20.40
C ILE A 88 -13.18 12.55 -21.31
N THR A 89 -13.79 11.87 -22.28
CA THR A 89 -14.79 12.48 -23.17
C THR A 89 -16.08 12.82 -22.43
N GLY A 90 -16.48 12.00 -21.46
CA GLY A 90 -17.59 12.28 -20.54
C GLY A 90 -17.33 13.53 -19.69
N LEU A 91 -16.14 13.65 -19.10
CA LEU A 91 -15.71 14.84 -18.35
C LEU A 91 -15.69 16.08 -19.25
N TYR A 92 -15.11 15.98 -20.44
CA TYR A 92 -15.09 17.08 -21.41
C TYR A 92 -16.50 17.53 -21.79
N LYS A 93 -17.40 16.60 -22.08
CA LYS A 93 -18.80 16.90 -22.39
C LYS A 93 -19.51 17.55 -21.21
N ALA A 94 -19.33 17.04 -19.99
CA ALA A 94 -19.92 17.60 -18.78
C ALA A 94 -19.42 19.02 -18.50
N VAL A 95 -18.10 19.26 -18.60
CA VAL A 95 -17.50 20.59 -18.41
C VAL A 95 -17.94 21.57 -19.50
N SER A 96 -17.95 21.14 -20.76
CA SER A 96 -18.38 21.98 -21.90
C SER A 96 -19.88 22.33 -21.82
N SER A 97 -20.71 21.34 -21.50
CA SER A 97 -22.15 21.50 -21.25
C SER A 97 -22.41 22.47 -20.11
N TRP A 98 -21.75 22.24 -18.97
CA TRP A 98 -21.83 23.11 -17.80
C TRP A 98 -21.37 24.54 -18.11
N LEU A 99 -20.23 24.72 -18.77
CA LEU A 99 -19.69 26.04 -19.09
C LEU A 99 -20.62 26.81 -20.03
N SER A 100 -21.14 26.14 -21.06
CA SER A 100 -22.14 26.70 -21.98
C SER A 100 -23.41 27.11 -21.24
N PHE A 101 -23.92 26.25 -20.34
CA PHE A 101 -25.09 26.55 -19.52
C PHE A 101 -24.84 27.74 -18.59
N ALA A 102 -23.71 27.73 -17.89
CA ALA A 102 -23.33 28.73 -16.92
C ALA A 102 -23.20 30.10 -17.59
N LEU A 103 -22.51 30.19 -18.74
CA LEU A 103 -22.34 31.43 -19.49
C LEU A 103 -23.61 31.91 -20.18
N LYS A 104 -24.45 31.01 -20.73
CA LYS A 104 -25.67 31.44 -21.45
C LYS A 104 -26.83 31.76 -20.51
N PHE A 105 -27.01 30.99 -19.44
CA PHE A 105 -28.21 31.06 -18.59
C PHE A 105 -27.93 31.65 -17.19
N LYS A 106 -26.66 31.70 -16.76
CA LYS A 106 -26.29 32.14 -15.40
C LYS A 106 -25.15 33.17 -15.38
N PHE A 107 -24.91 33.90 -16.46
CA PHE A 107 -23.82 34.89 -16.55
C PHE A 107 -23.81 35.91 -15.40
N GLN A 108 -24.97 36.49 -15.10
CA GLN A 108 -25.13 37.45 -13.99
C GLN A 108 -24.80 36.82 -12.63
N ALA A 109 -25.19 35.57 -12.43
CA ALA A 109 -24.87 34.80 -11.23
C ALA A 109 -23.38 34.49 -11.12
N ILE A 110 -22.71 34.14 -12.22
CA ILE A 110 -21.25 33.95 -12.25
C ILE A 110 -20.54 35.23 -11.87
N LEU A 111 -20.91 36.35 -12.50
CA LEU A 111 -20.29 37.65 -12.21
C LEU A 111 -20.51 38.08 -10.76
N ALA A 112 -21.73 37.93 -10.24
CA ALA A 112 -22.02 38.23 -8.84
C ALA A 112 -21.19 37.33 -7.91
N ALA A 113 -21.13 36.02 -8.19
CA ALA A 113 -20.37 35.07 -7.37
C ALA A 113 -18.87 35.36 -7.37
N THR A 114 -18.26 35.62 -8.53
CA THR A 114 -16.83 35.93 -8.63
C THR A 114 -16.49 37.25 -7.98
N LEU A 115 -17.31 38.29 -8.19
CA LEU A 115 -17.10 39.58 -7.54
C LEU A 115 -17.24 39.49 -6.02
N MET A 116 -18.20 38.74 -5.50
CA MET A 116 -18.34 38.53 -4.06
C MET A 116 -17.19 37.73 -3.47
N ALA A 117 -16.71 36.68 -4.17
CA ALA A 117 -15.53 35.93 -3.77
C ALA A 117 -14.27 36.80 -3.77
N LEU A 118 -14.08 37.63 -4.81
CA LEU A 118 -12.99 38.60 -4.89
C LEU A 118 -13.10 39.66 -3.80
N ALA A 119 -14.30 40.15 -3.50
CA ALA A 119 -14.52 41.13 -2.44
C ALA A 119 -14.14 40.56 -1.07
N LEU A 120 -14.53 39.32 -0.75
CA LEU A 120 -14.12 38.67 0.49
C LEU A 120 -12.60 38.47 0.57
N ALA A 121 -11.98 38.01 -0.52
CA ALA A 121 -10.53 37.85 -0.59
C ALA A 121 -9.80 39.21 -0.46
N ALA A 122 -10.31 40.26 -1.10
CA ALA A 122 -9.78 41.61 -1.02
C ALA A 122 -9.92 42.20 0.38
N VAL A 123 -11.05 41.96 1.07
CA VAL A 123 -11.23 42.35 2.48
C VAL A 123 -10.20 41.66 3.36
N LEU A 124 -9.89 40.38 3.12
CA LEU A 124 -8.86 39.67 3.86
C LEU A 124 -7.45 40.20 3.55
N LEU A 125 -7.12 40.44 2.27
CA LEU A 125 -5.82 40.99 1.87
C LEU A 125 -5.61 42.41 2.41
N ILE A 126 -6.56 43.30 2.17
CA ILE A 126 -6.48 44.72 2.57
C ILE A 126 -6.62 44.83 4.09
N GLY A 127 -7.60 44.15 4.69
CA GLY A 127 -7.83 44.14 6.13
C GLY A 127 -6.66 43.51 6.88
N GLY A 128 -6.16 42.39 6.38
CA GLY A 128 -5.00 41.71 6.93
C GLY A 128 -3.72 42.56 6.81
N ARG A 129 -3.46 43.17 5.66
CA ARG A 129 -2.33 44.10 5.49
C ARG A 129 -2.47 45.35 6.38
N ARG A 130 -3.69 45.83 6.61
CA ARG A 130 -3.95 47.01 7.47
C ARG A 130 -3.82 46.70 8.96
N LEU A 131 -4.29 45.54 9.42
CA LEU A 131 -4.22 45.13 10.83
C LEU A 131 -2.81 44.69 11.23
N PHE A 132 -2.10 44.00 10.33
CA PHE A 132 -0.78 43.46 10.61
C PHE A 132 0.37 44.27 9.99
N GLY A 133 0.11 45.40 9.33
CA GLY A 133 1.12 46.17 8.57
C GLY A 133 2.45 46.42 9.28
N ARG A 134 2.43 46.62 10.62
CA ARG A 134 3.65 46.80 11.44
C ARG A 134 4.52 45.55 11.58
N ILE A 135 3.96 44.36 11.35
CA ILE A 135 4.65 43.06 11.35
C ILE A 135 5.07 42.65 9.93
N PHE A 136 4.51 43.31 8.90
CA PHE A 136 4.74 43.01 7.49
C PHE A 136 5.84 43.85 6.84
N GLU A 137 6.07 45.07 7.31
CA GLU A 137 7.12 45.94 6.81
C GLU A 137 8.32 45.87 7.75
N ALA A 138 9.46 45.42 7.23
CA ALA A 138 10.74 45.57 7.90
C ALA A 138 10.99 47.07 8.05
N ASP A 139 11.12 47.55 9.29
CA ASP A 139 11.36 48.95 9.58
C ASP A 139 12.63 49.41 8.85
N PRO A 140 12.55 50.30 7.84
CA PRO A 140 13.70 50.72 7.05
C PRO A 140 14.67 51.57 7.87
N THR A 141 14.31 51.96 9.09
CA THR A 141 15.16 52.72 10.01
C THR A 141 16.07 51.84 10.87
N VAL A 142 15.88 50.52 10.84
CA VAL A 142 16.70 49.55 11.57
C VAL A 142 17.63 48.83 10.60
N GLU A 143 18.90 49.22 10.60
CA GLU A 143 19.94 48.71 9.68
C GLU A 143 20.21 47.20 9.86
N GLU A 144 20.02 46.66 11.07
CA GLU A 144 20.16 45.22 11.38
C GLU A 144 18.94 44.65 12.15
N PRO A 145 17.87 44.24 11.45
CA PRO A 145 16.73 43.62 12.11
C PRO A 145 17.09 42.22 12.64
N SER A 146 16.63 41.92 13.86
CA SER A 146 16.77 40.62 14.53
C SER A 146 16.24 39.46 13.67
N TYR A 147 16.84 38.28 13.77
CA TYR A 147 16.46 37.06 13.05
C TYR A 147 14.97 36.72 13.19
N LEU A 148 14.41 36.88 14.40
CA LEU A 148 12.97 36.64 14.65
C LEU A 148 12.07 37.65 13.92
N SER A 149 12.52 38.90 13.77
CA SER A 149 11.79 39.92 13.03
C SER A 149 11.76 39.59 11.54
N ARG A 150 12.89 39.17 10.96
CA ARG A 150 12.97 38.75 9.55
C ARG A 150 12.11 37.52 9.27
N LEU A 151 12.16 36.53 10.17
CA LEU A 151 11.35 35.30 10.06
C LEU A 151 9.85 35.61 10.16
N SER A 152 9.44 36.48 11.08
CA SER A 152 8.04 36.88 11.23
C SER A 152 7.52 37.60 10.00
N VAL A 153 8.29 38.55 9.45
CA VAL A 153 7.94 39.26 8.20
C VAL A 153 7.80 38.27 7.04
N ALA A 154 8.76 37.34 6.87
CA ALA A 154 8.71 36.33 5.82
C ALA A 154 7.52 35.36 5.97
N PHE A 155 7.23 34.94 7.20
CA PHE A 155 6.08 34.10 7.51
C PHE A 155 4.76 34.78 7.17
N TRP A 156 4.56 36.01 7.63
CA TRP A 156 3.30 36.73 7.44
C TRP A 156 3.10 37.18 5.98
N SER A 157 4.17 37.58 5.29
CA SER A 157 4.13 37.95 3.87
C SER A 157 3.79 36.79 2.93
N THR A 158 3.97 35.54 3.35
CA THR A 158 3.61 34.35 2.57
C THR A 158 2.28 33.72 3.03
N LEU A 159 2.03 33.70 4.35
CA LEU A 159 0.83 33.12 4.93
C LEU A 159 -0.44 33.92 4.56
N LEU A 160 -0.36 35.24 4.51
CA LEU A 160 -1.55 36.06 4.27
C LEU A 160 -2.05 35.97 2.82
N PRO A 161 -1.18 36.04 1.78
CA PRO A 161 -1.61 35.78 0.41
C PRO A 161 -2.13 34.36 0.18
N THR A 162 -1.51 33.35 0.81
CA THR A 162 -1.96 31.96 0.70
C THR A 162 -3.31 31.73 1.36
N LEU A 163 -3.55 32.30 2.55
CA LEU A 163 -4.87 32.29 3.19
C LEU A 163 -5.92 33.05 2.38
N ALA A 164 -5.57 34.21 1.82
CA ALA A 164 -6.50 34.95 0.98
C ALA A 164 -6.92 34.16 -0.26
N LEU A 165 -5.98 33.44 -0.87
CA LEU A 165 -6.25 32.56 -2.01
C LEU A 165 -7.09 31.35 -1.60
N GLY A 166 -6.85 30.78 -0.42
CA GLY A 166 -7.71 29.75 0.17
C GLY A 166 -9.15 30.25 0.40
N VAL A 167 -9.31 31.43 1.02
CA VAL A 167 -10.62 32.05 1.24
C VAL A 167 -11.30 32.42 -0.07
N PHE A 168 -10.54 32.88 -1.07
CA PHE A 168 -11.06 33.14 -2.41
C PHE A 168 -11.66 31.87 -3.02
N PHE A 169 -10.93 30.75 -3.03
CA PHE A 169 -11.44 29.50 -3.60
C PHE A 169 -12.62 28.94 -2.81
N ALA A 170 -12.55 28.95 -1.48
CA ALA A 170 -13.67 28.52 -0.63
C ALA A 170 -14.93 29.36 -0.88
N SER A 171 -14.77 30.68 -0.97
CA SER A 171 -15.87 31.61 -1.25
C SER A 171 -16.40 31.43 -2.66
N ALA A 172 -15.54 31.19 -3.66
CA ALA A 172 -15.95 30.92 -5.03
C ALA A 172 -16.82 29.65 -5.09
N VAL A 173 -16.38 28.54 -4.48
CA VAL A 173 -17.19 27.32 -4.40
C VAL A 173 -18.53 27.58 -3.69
N PHE A 174 -18.50 28.29 -2.56
CA PHE A 174 -19.70 28.64 -1.80
C PHE A 174 -20.71 29.44 -2.63
N PHE A 175 -20.29 30.53 -3.27
CA PHE A 175 -21.18 31.38 -4.06
C PHE A 175 -21.65 30.68 -5.33
N PHE A 176 -20.78 29.93 -6.01
CA PHE A 176 -21.17 29.17 -7.20
C PHE A 176 -22.22 28.09 -6.86
N ASN A 177 -22.15 27.51 -5.66
CA ASN A 177 -23.17 26.60 -5.18
C ASN A 177 -24.46 27.35 -4.82
N TYR A 178 -24.35 28.44 -4.05
CA TYR A 178 -25.48 29.27 -3.63
C TYR A 178 -26.33 29.78 -4.81
N TYR A 179 -25.68 30.27 -5.87
CA TYR A 179 -26.37 30.75 -7.07
C TYR A 179 -26.83 29.62 -8.02
N ASN A 180 -26.67 28.36 -7.62
CA ASN A 180 -26.96 27.16 -8.43
C ASN A 180 -26.24 27.17 -9.78
N VAL A 181 -25.01 27.70 -9.82
CA VAL A 181 -24.15 27.68 -11.01
C VAL A 181 -23.52 26.30 -11.18
N LEU A 182 -23.17 25.62 -10.08
CA LEU A 182 -22.64 24.24 -10.08
C LEU A 182 -23.70 23.16 -10.35
N ARG A 183 -24.95 23.56 -10.59
CA ARG A 183 -26.04 22.63 -10.90
C ARG A 183 -25.99 22.27 -12.39
N GLY A 184 -25.97 20.97 -12.70
CA GLY A 184 -25.89 20.43 -14.07
C GLY A 184 -25.03 19.16 -14.11
N ASP A 185 -24.60 18.75 -15.31
CA ASP A 185 -23.83 17.52 -15.56
C ASP A 185 -22.50 17.41 -14.77
N ILE A 186 -22.00 18.50 -14.19
CA ILE A 186 -20.77 18.51 -13.37
C ILE A 186 -21.00 18.17 -11.90
N GLY A 187 -22.25 18.28 -11.43
CA GLY A 187 -22.62 18.00 -10.04
C GLY A 187 -22.52 16.52 -9.67
N THR A 188 -22.59 15.62 -10.65
CA THR A 188 -22.35 14.18 -10.49
C THR A 188 -20.87 13.85 -10.28
N PHE A 189 -19.95 14.61 -10.88
CA PHE A 189 -18.51 14.43 -10.69
C PHE A 189 -17.97 15.04 -9.39
N LEU A 190 -18.66 16.05 -8.84
CA LEU A 190 -18.25 16.73 -7.59
C LEU A 190 -18.91 16.15 -6.33
N ASN A 191 -19.95 15.31 -6.46
CA ASN A 191 -20.61 14.61 -5.35
C ASN A 191 -20.25 13.11 -5.24
N ALA A 192 -19.35 12.62 -6.09
CA ALA A 192 -18.76 11.28 -5.98
C ALA A 192 -17.47 11.35 -5.15
#